data_AF-A0A367ZAB7-F1
#
_entry.id   AF-A0A367ZAB7-F1
#
_cell.length_a   1.000
_cell.length_b   1.000
_cell.length_c   1.000
_cell.angle_alpha   90.00
_cell.angle_beta   90.00
_cell.angle_gamma   90.00
#
_symmetry.space_group_name_H-M   'P 1'
#
loop_
_entity.id
_entity.type
_entity.pdbx_description
1 polymer ?
#
loop_
_entity_poly.entity_id
_entity_poly.type
_entity_poly.pdbx_seq_one_letter_code
_entity_poly.pdbx_strand_id
1 'polypeptide(L)'
;MRRLTLITLALALFLVVGAALAQGTSFIPWAVLGGGGGQAEGGGISLDGTLAQPFVGTGSQGNLHLCGGFWCGEAGQSKIYLPLILRSR
;
A
#
# COMPACT_ATOMS: atom_id res chain seq x y z
N MET A 1 -8.14 -19.80 56.44
CA MET A 1 -8.79 -18.59 55.86
C MET A 1 -7.78 -17.80 55.01
N ARG A 2 -6.83 -17.05 55.60
CA ARG A 2 -5.86 -16.19 54.88
C ARG A 2 -5.01 -16.88 53.79
N ARG A 3 -4.59 -18.14 54.00
CA ARG A 3 -3.85 -18.92 52.98
C ARG A 3 -4.71 -19.29 51.77
N LEU A 4 -5.99 -19.64 52.00
CA LEU A 4 -6.94 -19.94 50.92
C LEU A 4 -7.23 -18.69 50.08
N THR A 5 -7.34 -17.54 50.72
CA THR A 5 -7.54 -16.23 50.05
C THR A 5 -6.36 -15.87 49.15
N LEU A 6 -5.13 -16.15 49.56
CA LEU A 6 -3.94 -15.89 48.73
C LEU A 6 -3.86 -16.83 47.53
N ILE A 7 -4.22 -18.10 47.70
CA ILE A 7 -4.22 -19.09 46.60
C ILE A 7 -5.29 -18.73 45.56
N THR A 8 -6.49 -18.37 46.01
CA THR A 8 -7.58 -17.96 45.12
C THR A 8 -7.23 -16.68 44.36
N LEU A 9 -6.59 -15.70 45.02
CA LEU A 9 -6.13 -14.48 44.38
C LEU A 9 -5.04 -14.76 43.33
N ALA A 10 -4.07 -15.62 43.66
CA ALA A 10 -3.01 -16.00 42.73
C ALA A 10 -3.55 -16.73 41.49
N LEU A 11 -4.54 -17.63 41.68
CA LEU A 11 -5.18 -18.34 40.59
C LEU A 11 -5.98 -17.39 39.69
N ALA A 12 -6.71 -16.44 40.28
CA ALA A 12 -7.42 -15.41 39.52
C ALA A 12 -6.45 -14.54 38.71
N LEU A 13 -5.31 -14.16 39.28
CA LEU A 13 -4.28 -13.39 38.58
C LEU A 13 -3.69 -14.18 37.41
N PHE A 14 -3.44 -15.48 37.61
CA PHE A 14 -2.93 -16.36 36.56
C PHE A 14 -3.90 -16.50 35.39
N LEU A 15 -5.21 -16.59 35.67
CA LEU A 15 -6.27 -16.64 34.67
C LEU A 15 -6.35 -15.35 33.84
N VAL A 16 -6.22 -14.18 34.49
CA VAL A 16 -6.23 -12.88 33.80
C VAL A 16 -5.02 -12.71 32.89
N VAL A 17 -3.83 -13.09 33.36
CA VAL A 17 -2.60 -13.03 32.55
C VAL A 17 -2.67 -13.99 31.36
N GLY A 18 -3.19 -15.20 31.57
CA GLY A 18 -3.41 -16.16 30.48
C GLY A 18 -4.39 -15.65 29.42
N ALA A 19 -5.48 -15.01 29.84
CA ALA A 19 -6.46 -14.42 28.91
C ALA A 19 -5.88 -13.25 28.10
N ALA A 20 -5.00 -12.43 28.69
CA ALA A 20 -4.33 -11.33 28.01
C ALA A 20 -3.33 -11.82 26.95
N LEU A 21 -2.55 -12.86 27.26
CA LEU A 21 -1.58 -13.46 26.33
C LEU A 21 -2.25 -14.23 25.18
N ALA A 22 -3.47 -14.72 25.39
CA ALA A 22 -4.26 -15.39 24.36
C ALA A 22 -4.92 -14.42 23.36
N GLN A 23 -4.85 -13.10 23.60
CA GLN A 23 -5.32 -12.11 22.65
C GLN A 23 -4.35 -12.06 21.46
N GLY A 24 -4.64 -12.84 20.43
CA GLY A 24 -3.90 -12.80 19.17
C GLY A 24 -3.97 -11.40 18.56
N THR A 25 -2.92 -10.97 17.87
CA THR A 25 -2.99 -9.78 17.04
C THR A 25 -4.00 -10.02 15.93
N SER A 26 -4.96 -9.11 15.77
CA SER A 26 -5.83 -9.13 14.59
C SER A 26 -5.00 -8.73 13.38
N PHE A 27 -4.28 -9.69 12.80
CA PHE A 27 -3.66 -9.51 11.50
C PHE A 27 -4.78 -9.48 10.47
N ILE A 28 -5.10 -8.29 9.99
CA ILE A 28 -6.00 -8.11 8.86
C ILE A 28 -5.09 -8.06 7.62
N PRO A 29 -4.97 -9.16 6.84
CA PRO A 29 -4.26 -9.11 5.57
C PRO A 29 -5.00 -8.12 4.66
N TRP A 30 -4.38 -6.97 4.45
CA TRP A 30 -4.82 -5.98 3.48
C TRP A 30 -4.03 -6.21 2.19
N ALA A 31 -4.75 -6.35 1.08
CA ALA A 31 -4.17 -6.36 -0.25
C ALA A 31 -5.10 -5.58 -1.18
N VAL A 32 -4.53 -4.72 -2.02
CA VAL A 32 -5.23 -4.09 -3.13
C VAL A 32 -4.83 -4.82 -4.39
N LEU A 33 -5.78 -5.51 -5.01
CA LEU A 33 -5.64 -5.96 -6.38
C LEU A 33 -5.90 -4.75 -7.29
N GLY A 34 -4.83 -4.00 -7.57
CA GLY A 34 -4.85 -2.89 -8.53
C GLY A 34 -4.85 -3.42 -9.97
N GLY A 35 -5.25 -2.59 -10.94
CA GLY A 35 -5.47 -3.02 -12.31
C GLY A 35 -6.84 -3.68 -12.45
N GLY A 36 -7.83 -2.86 -12.80
CA GLY A 36 -9.16 -3.34 -13.17
C GLY A 36 -9.13 -4.07 -14.50
N GLY A 37 -10.07 -5.01 -14.66
CA GLY A 37 -10.30 -5.71 -15.93
C GLY A 37 -11.47 -5.12 -16.70
N GLY A 38 -11.56 -5.50 -17.97
CA GLY A 38 -12.67 -5.12 -18.83
C GLY A 38 -12.24 -4.13 -19.92
N GLN A 39 -13.18 -3.89 -20.83
CA GLN A 39 -12.94 -3.11 -22.03
C GLN A 39 -13.47 -1.67 -21.82
N ALA A 40 -12.63 -0.69 -22.10
CA ALA A 40 -13.01 0.72 -22.14
C ALA A 40 -12.97 1.21 -23.60
N GLU A 41 -14.08 1.80 -24.07
CA GLU A 41 -14.19 2.29 -25.44
C GLU A 41 -14.50 3.80 -25.48
N GLY A 42 -13.91 4.50 -26.44
CA GLY A 42 -14.20 5.91 -26.69
C GLY A 42 -13.43 6.45 -27.89
N GLY A 43 -14.07 7.29 -28.70
CA GLY A 43 -13.40 7.95 -29.84
C GLY A 43 -12.85 6.98 -30.91
N GLY A 44 -13.45 5.79 -31.05
CA GLY A 44 -12.97 4.76 -31.98
C GLY A 44 -11.80 3.91 -31.47
N ILE A 45 -11.42 4.09 -30.20
CA ILE A 45 -10.36 3.34 -29.54
C ILE A 45 -10.99 2.40 -28.51
N SER A 46 -10.52 1.15 -28.49
CA SER A 46 -10.84 0.17 -27.45
C SER A 46 -9.58 -0.16 -26.65
N LEU A 47 -9.72 -0.25 -25.34
CA LEU A 47 -8.67 -0.55 -24.38
C LEU A 47 -9.11 -1.74 -23.52
N ASP A 48 -8.39 -2.85 -23.63
CA ASP A 48 -8.63 -4.03 -22.81
C ASP A 48 -7.71 -4.03 -21.58
N GLY A 49 -8.31 -3.87 -20.41
CA GLY A 49 -7.64 -4.03 -19.12
C GLY A 49 -7.64 -5.49 -18.68
N THR A 50 -6.48 -5.97 -18.20
CA THR A 50 -6.39 -7.27 -17.52
C THR A 50 -6.35 -7.07 -16.00
N LEU A 51 -7.14 -7.85 -15.28
CA LEU A 51 -7.15 -7.85 -13.81
C LEU A 51 -5.75 -8.12 -13.27
N ALA A 52 -5.35 -7.34 -12.26
CA ALA A 52 -4.04 -7.48 -11.60
C ALA A 52 -2.83 -7.25 -12.52
N GLN A 53 -3.02 -6.68 -13.72
CA GLN A 53 -1.90 -6.33 -14.58
C GLN A 53 -1.17 -5.11 -14.01
N PRO A 54 0.14 -5.20 -13.73
CA PRO A 54 0.93 -4.06 -13.32
C PRO A 54 1.09 -3.12 -14.52
N PHE A 55 0.23 -2.10 -14.62
CA PHE A 55 0.39 -1.04 -15.60
C PHE A 55 0.99 0.18 -14.92
N VAL A 56 2.31 0.15 -14.74
CA VAL A 56 3.12 1.31 -14.34
C VAL A 56 3.98 1.70 -15.54
N GLY A 57 3.81 2.92 -16.04
CA GLY A 57 4.56 3.46 -17.16
C GLY A 57 3.70 4.08 -18.25
N THR A 58 4.33 4.40 -19.38
CA THR A 58 3.70 5.03 -20.53
C THR A 58 3.59 4.06 -21.71
N GLY A 59 2.45 4.04 -22.38
CA GLY A 59 2.26 3.36 -23.67
C GLY A 59 1.80 4.35 -24.72
N SER A 60 2.26 4.21 -25.96
CA SER A 60 1.83 5.08 -27.06
C SER A 60 1.52 4.29 -28.31
N GLN A 61 0.41 4.61 -28.96
CA GLN A 61 0.07 4.08 -30.29
C GLN A 61 -0.59 5.19 -31.13
N GLY A 62 0.07 5.60 -32.21
CA GLY A 62 -0.35 6.77 -32.99
C GLY A 62 -0.36 8.04 -32.14
N ASN A 63 -1.50 8.75 -32.12
CA ASN A 63 -1.70 9.95 -31.30
C ASN A 63 -2.19 9.63 -29.88
N LEU A 64 -2.38 8.36 -29.53
CA LEU A 64 -2.81 7.95 -28.20
C LEU A 64 -1.59 7.78 -27.29
N HIS A 65 -1.59 8.51 -26.17
CA HIS A 65 -0.62 8.34 -25.09
C HIS A 65 -1.35 7.93 -23.82
N LEU A 66 -1.03 6.75 -23.31
CA LEU A 66 -1.55 6.21 -22.06
C LEU A 66 -0.45 6.29 -21.01
N CYS A 67 -0.83 6.62 -19.78
CA CYS A 67 0.07 6.53 -18.65
C CYS A 67 -0.68 5.92 -17.47
N GLY A 68 -0.11 4.88 -16.87
CA GLY A 68 -0.58 4.29 -15.63
C GLY A 68 0.42 4.44 -14.49
N GLY A 69 -0.06 4.77 -13.30
CA GLY A 69 0.76 4.94 -12.09
C GLY A 69 0.52 6.27 -11.37
N PHE A 70 1.19 6.46 -10.23
CA PHE A 70 1.01 7.61 -9.35
C PHE A 70 1.48 8.94 -9.94
N TRP A 71 2.52 8.91 -10.81
CA TRP A 71 3.18 10.09 -11.38
C TRP A 71 2.81 10.35 -12.85
N CYS A 72 1.64 9.90 -13.27
CA CYS A 72 1.25 9.98 -14.67
C CYS A 72 0.83 11.38 -15.10
N GLY A 73 1.57 11.93 -16.07
CA GLY A 73 1.38 13.30 -16.57
C GLY A 73 2.45 14.30 -16.10
N GLU A 74 3.31 13.93 -15.15
CA GLU A 74 4.41 14.78 -14.65
C GLU A 74 5.77 14.57 -15.35
N ALA A 75 5.78 14.01 -16.56
CA ALA A 75 6.94 14.10 -17.45
C ALA A 75 7.04 15.49 -18.14
N GLY A 76 6.53 16.54 -17.51
CA GLY A 76 6.79 17.91 -17.93
C GLY A 76 8.26 18.24 -17.66
N GLN A 77 8.92 18.93 -18.60
CA GLN A 77 10.33 19.32 -18.44
C GLN A 77 10.52 20.16 -17.19
N SER A 78 10.91 19.49 -16.10
CA SER A 78 11.25 20.15 -14.85
C SER A 78 12.64 20.74 -15.02
N LYS A 79 12.74 22.07 -15.00
CA LYS A 79 14.04 22.74 -14.95
C LYS A 79 14.63 22.49 -13.56
N ILE A 80 15.62 21.61 -13.50
CA ILE A 80 16.36 21.34 -12.27
C ILE A 80 17.35 22.51 -12.09
N TYR A 81 17.14 23.31 -11.07
CA TYR A 81 18.06 24.39 -10.68
C TYR A 81 18.96 23.87 -9.55
N LEU A 82 20.15 23.39 -9.90
CA LEU A 82 21.13 22.97 -8.91
C LEU A 82 22.03 24.15 -8.51
N PRO A 83 22.24 24.43 -7.21
CA PRO A 83 23.15 25.48 -6.78
C PRO A 83 24.59 25.14 -7.19
N LEU A 84 25.23 26.07 -7.91
CA LEU A 84 26.62 25.94 -8.33
C LEU A 84 27.55 26.23 -7.15
N ILE A 85 28.23 25.20 -6.64
CA ILE A 85 29.27 25.36 -5.62
C ILE A 85 30.61 25.55 -6.32
N LEU A 86 31.16 26.76 -6.26
CA LEU A 86 32.49 27.09 -6.77
C LEU A 86 33.52 26.97 -5.63
N ARG A 87 34.62 26.25 -5.89
CA ARG A 87 35.76 26.20 -4.97
C ARG A 87 36.74 27.32 -5.33
N SER A 88 36.98 28.25 -4.41
CA SER A 88 38.10 29.19 -4.54
C SER A 88 39.42 28.44 -4.40
N ARG A 89 40.40 28.79 -5.25
CA ARG A 89 41.81 28.48 -4.95
C ARG A 89 42.31 29.35 -3.81
#